data_AF-A0A371JUR1-F1
#
_entry.id   AF-A0A371JUR1-F1
#
_cell.length_a   1.000
_cell.length_b   1.000
_cell.length_c   1.000
_cell.angle_alpha   90.00
_cell.angle_beta   90.00
_cell.angle_gamma   90.00
#
_symmetry.space_group_name_H-M   'P 1'
#
loop_
_entity.id
_entity.type
_entity.pdbx_description
1 polymer ?
#
loop_
_entity_poly.entity_id
_entity_poly.type
_entity_poly.pdbx_seq_one_letter_code
_entity_poly.pdbx_strand_id
1 'polypeptide(L)'
;MDFFVFVGKTMKLRKFFNRFIEVNYTHILENQDIQTHEKHSFNKNIEVFVENIESLSINLPIVLGTIEETLKKSLKIHQDFLERNCKKEKKNGKTFYIVKQEHLRRNQKLRKEVNYSNIAHQIIQRNFIVSLVSQYDSFLGGLIRAMYFVKPELIDASDKKLTFSNLVDLGSVQEARDFIIEKEIDAILRGSHSNQLTWFENKIGKIRDKISSWSDFIELTERRNLFVHNNGKVTNQYLRVCHENGVKFEEEVKLEDNLLVGPSYFEKAFKCVFEIGVLLAQTVWRKFLPENLEEADSSIVNLSYELIHKGEYELAIRILDFFNKYIKDYSSQDLQLRLLLNRAQAYKWSGDSQQCAKILDEKDWSACNDVFKLATQVLKNDYENAYLSMSRLGSQSDEIDKLKYKEWPIFKEIRKEEKFKMCFKSVFNEQFELSEAIAESGYRITDEAIFLATLKECLSSAAKRENGFVGSRFIVEKVLADRGYDISSSWDMFYKLEEKGIIETYNHEDPTGKYFPLNSVKMKADK
;
A
#
# COMPACT_ATOMS: atom_id res chain seq x y z
N MET A 1 3.54 -41.83 15.97
CA MET A 1 4.81 -41.17 15.61
C MET A 1 4.62 -39.96 14.68
N ASP A 2 3.56 -39.93 13.85
CA ASP A 2 3.30 -38.82 12.89
C ASP A 2 2.83 -37.49 13.48
N PHE A 3 2.29 -37.46 14.69
CA PHE A 3 1.88 -36.22 15.35
C PHE A 3 3.09 -35.33 15.72
N PHE A 4 4.21 -35.96 16.14
CA PHE A 4 5.43 -35.25 16.52
C PHE A 4 6.21 -34.68 15.31
N VAL A 5 6.11 -35.31 14.14
CA VAL A 5 6.81 -34.84 12.93
C VAL A 5 6.10 -33.63 12.29
N PHE A 6 4.77 -33.59 12.34
CA PHE A 6 3.97 -32.43 11.89
C PHE A 6 4.15 -31.22 12.81
N VAL A 7 4.17 -31.45 14.14
CA VAL A 7 4.51 -30.43 15.15
C VAL A 7 5.95 -29.94 14.97
N GLY A 8 6.90 -30.83 14.66
CA GLY A 8 8.31 -30.47 14.46
C GLY A 8 8.57 -29.58 13.22
N LYS A 9 7.86 -29.80 12.10
CA LYS A 9 7.99 -28.95 10.90
C LYS A 9 7.31 -27.58 11.07
N THR A 10 6.14 -27.54 11.69
CA THR A 10 5.46 -26.28 12.03
C THR A 10 6.24 -25.48 13.08
N MET A 11 6.88 -26.13 14.06
CA MET A 11 7.79 -25.48 15.00
C MET A 11 9.05 -24.90 14.34
N LYS A 12 9.64 -25.58 13.35
CA LYS A 12 10.83 -25.08 12.65
C LYS A 12 10.52 -23.86 11.78
N LEU A 13 9.41 -23.88 11.03
CA LEU A 13 8.94 -22.70 10.30
C LEU A 13 8.60 -21.55 11.25
N ARG A 14 7.91 -21.83 12.36
CA ARG A 14 7.59 -20.82 13.39
C ARG A 14 8.84 -20.25 14.05
N LYS A 15 9.86 -21.07 14.33
CA LYS A 15 11.15 -20.60 14.87
C LYS A 15 11.93 -19.74 13.86
N PHE A 16 11.93 -20.12 12.59
CA PHE A 16 12.56 -19.32 11.54
C PHE A 16 11.84 -17.98 11.36
N PHE A 17 10.51 -17.99 11.29
CA PHE A 17 9.69 -16.78 11.18
C PHE A 17 9.84 -15.89 12.41
N ASN A 18 9.85 -16.46 13.63
CA ASN A 18 10.07 -15.70 14.86
C ASN A 18 11.47 -15.07 14.90
N ARG A 19 12.51 -15.80 14.46
CA ARG A 19 13.89 -15.28 14.42
C ARG A 19 14.07 -14.20 13.35
N PHE A 20 13.39 -14.33 12.21
CA PHE A 20 13.34 -13.30 11.18
C PHE A 20 12.58 -12.05 11.65
N ILE A 21 11.47 -12.22 12.38
CA ILE A 21 10.75 -11.11 13.02
C ILE A 21 11.64 -10.43 14.07
N GLU A 22 12.29 -11.19 14.95
CA GLU A 22 13.17 -10.65 16.00
C GLU A 22 14.30 -9.81 15.40
N VAL A 23 15.06 -10.33 14.42
CA VAL A 23 16.20 -9.61 13.82
C VAL A 23 15.77 -8.33 13.11
N ASN A 24 14.64 -8.33 12.41
CA ASN A 24 14.13 -7.12 11.77
C ASN A 24 13.55 -6.13 12.80
N TYR A 25 12.94 -6.61 13.88
CA TYR A 25 12.45 -5.74 14.96
C TYR A 25 13.57 -4.99 15.67
N THR A 26 14.72 -5.64 15.93
CA THR A 26 15.86 -4.97 16.58
C THR A 26 16.43 -3.86 15.70
N HIS A 27 16.57 -4.10 14.39
CA HIS A 27 17.05 -3.07 13.46
C HIS A 27 16.07 -1.90 13.26
N ILE A 28 14.76 -2.14 13.37
CA ILE A 28 13.74 -1.07 13.31
C ILE A 28 13.79 -0.20 14.56
N LEU A 29 14.08 -0.76 15.74
CA LEU A 29 14.16 -0.02 17.00
C LEU A 29 15.47 0.79 17.13
N GLU A 30 16.58 0.30 16.56
CA GLU A 30 17.87 1.01 16.60
C GLU A 30 17.90 2.31 15.77
N ASN A 31 16.97 2.48 14.81
CA ASN A 31 16.86 3.69 13.97
C ASN A 31 15.88 4.75 14.51
N GLN A 32 15.37 4.60 15.74
CA GLN A 32 14.37 5.53 16.30
C GLN A 32 14.92 6.69 17.15
N ASP A 33 16.24 6.77 17.37
CA ASP A 33 16.88 7.91 18.04
C ASP A 33 17.13 9.06 17.07
N ILE A 34 16.02 9.69 16.66
CA ILE A 34 15.97 10.94 15.92
C ILE A 34 16.17 12.09 16.91
N GLN A 35 17.01 13.07 16.57
CA GLN A 35 17.24 14.26 17.41
C GLN A 35 15.91 14.94 17.77
N THR A 36 15.77 15.44 19.00
CA THR A 36 14.51 16.01 19.53
C THR A 36 13.87 17.09 18.66
N HIS A 37 14.67 17.82 17.86
CA HIS A 37 14.18 18.80 16.89
C HIS A 37 13.48 18.19 15.66
N GLU A 38 13.97 17.07 15.13
CA GLU A 38 13.35 16.37 14.00
C GLU A 38 12.04 15.66 14.40
N LYS A 39 11.94 15.23 15.66
CA LYS A 39 10.76 14.52 16.21
C LYS A 39 9.47 15.34 16.17
N HIS A 40 9.56 16.67 16.14
CA HIS A 40 8.42 17.59 16.15
C HIS A 40 8.31 18.45 14.89
N SER A 41 8.95 18.03 13.78
CA SER A 41 8.83 18.68 12.47
C SER A 41 7.47 18.41 11.82
N PHE A 42 6.85 19.45 11.26
CA PHE A 42 5.65 19.32 10.43
C PHE A 42 5.90 18.43 9.22
N ASN A 43 7.03 18.62 8.51
CA ASN A 43 7.38 17.82 7.35
C ASN A 43 7.51 16.34 7.73
N LYS A 44 8.25 16.05 8.81
CA LYS A 44 8.48 14.67 9.24
C LYS A 44 7.17 13.97 9.63
N ASN A 45 6.27 14.68 10.30
CA ASN A 45 4.97 14.14 10.65
C ASN A 45 4.12 13.82 9.40
N ILE A 46 4.18 14.65 8.35
CA ILE A 46 3.51 14.38 7.06
C ILE A 46 4.13 13.15 6.39
N GLU A 47 5.47 13.08 6.30
CA GLU A 47 6.19 11.96 5.68
C GLU A 47 5.84 10.63 6.34
N VAL A 48 5.95 10.55 7.67
CA VAL A 48 5.63 9.33 8.43
C VAL A 48 4.16 8.95 8.26
N PHE A 49 3.25 9.92 8.28
CA PHE A 49 1.84 9.67 8.04
C PHE A 49 1.59 9.07 6.66
N VAL A 50 2.13 9.71 5.61
CA VAL A 50 1.98 9.27 4.21
C VAL A 50 2.57 7.88 4.01
N GLU A 51 3.80 7.62 4.48
CA GLU A 51 4.45 6.31 4.39
C GLU A 51 3.61 5.22 5.06
N ASN A 52 3.06 5.49 6.25
CA ASN A 52 2.26 4.51 6.98
C ASN A 52 0.95 4.18 6.25
N ILE A 53 0.23 5.17 5.74
CA ILE A 53 -1.03 4.92 5.02
C ILE A 53 -0.81 4.30 3.64
N GLU A 54 0.27 4.67 2.94
CA GLU A 54 0.66 4.04 1.67
C GLU A 54 1.05 2.57 1.89
N SER A 55 1.78 2.28 2.96
CA SER A 55 2.10 0.90 3.33
C SER A 55 0.84 0.06 3.55
N LEU A 56 -0.20 0.60 4.19
CA LEU A 56 -1.49 -0.09 4.31
C LEU A 56 -2.13 -0.35 2.93
N SER A 57 -2.09 0.64 2.03
CA SER A 57 -2.65 0.52 0.69
C SER A 57 -1.94 -0.53 -0.16
N ILE A 58 -0.61 -0.55 -0.14
CA ILE A 58 0.22 -1.50 -0.88
C ILE A 58 0.04 -2.93 -0.34
N ASN A 59 -0.08 -3.09 0.99
CA ASN A 59 -0.09 -4.42 1.60
C ASN A 59 -1.47 -5.09 1.63
N LEU A 60 -2.57 -4.33 1.59
CA LEU A 60 -3.91 -4.93 1.64
C LEU A 60 -4.15 -5.94 0.49
N PRO A 61 -3.88 -5.61 -0.80
CA PRO A 61 -4.04 -6.57 -1.89
C PRO A 61 -3.21 -7.85 -1.73
N ILE A 62 -1.99 -7.74 -1.18
CA ILE A 62 -1.09 -8.88 -0.94
C ILE A 62 -1.68 -9.83 0.11
N VAL A 63 -2.16 -9.26 1.22
CA VAL A 63 -2.80 -10.03 2.29
C VAL A 63 -4.08 -10.68 1.80
N LEU A 64 -4.93 -9.94 1.08
CA LEU A 64 -6.17 -10.47 0.53
C LEU A 64 -5.91 -11.58 -0.50
N GLY A 65 -4.96 -11.39 -1.42
CA GLY A 65 -4.58 -12.42 -2.39
C GLY A 65 -4.15 -13.73 -1.72
N THR A 66 -3.44 -13.65 -0.59
CA THR A 66 -3.04 -14.83 0.19
C THR A 66 -4.23 -15.55 0.83
N ILE A 67 -5.20 -14.78 1.36
CA ILE A 67 -6.43 -15.32 1.95
C ILE A 67 -7.32 -15.94 0.86
N GLU A 68 -7.46 -15.27 -0.28
CA GLU A 68 -8.21 -15.77 -1.44
C GLU A 68 -7.64 -17.07 -1.98
N GLU A 69 -6.32 -17.18 -2.10
CA GLU A 69 -5.65 -18.41 -2.52
C GLU A 69 -5.88 -19.55 -1.54
N THR A 70 -5.85 -19.24 -0.23
CA THR A 70 -6.18 -20.21 0.82
C THR A 70 -7.64 -20.64 0.73
N LEU A 71 -8.55 -19.70 0.50
CA LEU A 71 -9.99 -19.97 0.31
C LEU A 71 -10.22 -20.88 -0.91
N LYS A 72 -9.61 -20.57 -2.07
CA LYS A 72 -9.70 -21.39 -3.29
C LYS A 72 -9.24 -22.83 -3.03
N LYS A 73 -8.10 -23.00 -2.35
CA LYS A 73 -7.59 -24.32 -1.95
C LYS A 73 -8.56 -25.06 -1.03
N SER A 74 -9.06 -24.41 0.02
CA SER A 74 -10.02 -25.01 0.96
C SER A 74 -11.34 -25.39 0.29
N LEU A 75 -11.86 -24.53 -0.60
CA LEU A 75 -13.07 -24.80 -1.39
C LEU A 75 -12.88 -26.03 -2.27
N LYS A 76 -11.77 -26.10 -3.00
CA LYS A 76 -11.45 -27.24 -3.86
C LYS A 76 -11.38 -28.53 -3.05
N ILE A 77 -10.63 -28.55 -1.94
CA ILE A 77 -10.52 -29.74 -1.07
C ILE A 77 -11.89 -30.15 -0.53
N HIS A 78 -12.76 -29.20 -0.16
CA HIS A 78 -14.09 -29.52 0.35
C HIS A 78 -15.00 -30.07 -0.76
N GLN A 79 -15.01 -29.45 -1.94
CA GLN A 79 -15.78 -29.91 -3.09
C GLN A 79 -15.36 -31.31 -3.54
N ASP A 80 -14.05 -31.53 -3.69
CA ASP A 80 -13.46 -32.82 -4.04
C ASP A 80 -13.87 -33.92 -3.05
N PHE A 81 -13.86 -33.60 -1.75
CA PHE A 81 -14.32 -34.51 -0.70
C PHE A 81 -15.80 -34.86 -0.86
N LEU A 82 -16.66 -33.86 -1.13
CA LEU A 82 -18.10 -34.07 -1.33
C LEU A 82 -18.38 -34.92 -2.57
N GLU A 83 -17.71 -34.66 -3.69
CA GLU A 83 -17.91 -35.39 -4.94
C GLU A 83 -17.48 -36.85 -4.85
N ARG A 84 -16.42 -37.16 -4.10
CA ARG A 84 -15.89 -38.53 -3.94
C ARG A 84 -16.61 -39.35 -2.88
N ASN A 85 -16.95 -38.75 -1.75
CA ASN A 85 -17.36 -39.48 -0.55
C ASN A 85 -18.85 -39.34 -0.22
N CYS A 86 -19.58 -38.48 -0.93
CA CYS A 86 -20.99 -38.20 -0.65
C CYS A 86 -21.86 -38.46 -1.89
N LYS A 87 -23.09 -38.91 -1.67
CA LYS A 87 -24.03 -39.10 -2.79
C LYS A 87 -24.66 -37.75 -3.15
N LYS A 88 -24.50 -37.34 -4.41
CA LYS A 88 -25.06 -36.09 -4.94
C LYS A 88 -26.54 -36.28 -5.30
N GLU A 89 -27.39 -35.40 -4.81
CA GLU A 89 -28.81 -35.33 -5.19
C GLU A 89 -29.15 -33.91 -5.64
N LYS A 90 -29.94 -33.80 -6.71
CA LYS A 90 -30.46 -32.51 -7.17
C LYS A 90 -31.93 -32.43 -6.76
N LYS A 91 -32.29 -31.38 -6.02
CA LYS A 91 -33.67 -31.11 -5.61
C LYS A 91 -33.95 -29.62 -5.75
N ASN A 92 -35.03 -29.25 -6.44
CA ASN A 92 -35.46 -27.86 -6.65
C ASN A 92 -34.34 -26.93 -7.17
N GLY A 93 -33.55 -27.39 -8.15
CA GLY A 93 -32.44 -26.60 -8.72
C GLY A 93 -31.21 -26.44 -7.80
N LYS A 94 -31.23 -27.01 -6.58
CA LYS A 94 -30.10 -27.00 -5.65
C LYS A 94 -29.43 -28.38 -5.59
N THR A 95 -28.12 -28.36 -5.43
CA THR A 95 -27.32 -29.58 -5.22
C THR A 95 -27.21 -29.87 -3.74
N PHE A 96 -27.56 -31.09 -3.35
CA PHE A 96 -27.41 -31.62 -2.00
C PHE A 96 -26.41 -32.78 -2.02
N TYR A 97 -25.70 -32.97 -0.91
CA TYR A 97 -24.79 -34.09 -0.71
C TYR A 97 -25.24 -34.88 0.52
N ILE A 98 -25.54 -36.16 0.34
CA ILE A 98 -25.83 -37.08 1.44
C ILE A 98 -24.49 -37.58 1.99
N VAL A 99 -24.20 -37.19 3.23
CA VAL A 99 -22.94 -37.49 3.92
C VAL A 99 -23.15 -38.67 4.86
N LYS A 100 -22.44 -39.78 4.65
CA LYS A 100 -22.46 -40.95 5.55
C LYS A 100 -21.90 -40.60 6.93
N GLN A 101 -22.32 -41.32 7.97
CA GLN A 101 -21.95 -41.05 9.37
C GLN A 101 -20.44 -41.03 9.61
N GLU A 102 -19.70 -41.94 8.97
CA GLU A 102 -18.23 -42.03 9.00
C GLU A 102 -17.52 -40.78 8.44
N HIS A 103 -18.18 -40.03 7.56
CA HIS A 103 -17.64 -38.86 6.87
C HIS A 103 -18.12 -37.53 7.47
N LEU A 104 -19.09 -37.53 8.38
CA LEU A 104 -19.69 -36.32 8.95
C LEU A 104 -18.66 -35.40 9.63
N ARG A 105 -17.80 -35.95 10.49
CA ARG A 105 -16.79 -35.16 11.20
C ARG A 105 -15.80 -34.49 10.23
N ARG A 106 -15.38 -35.22 9.19
CA ARG A 106 -14.45 -34.70 8.18
C ARG A 106 -15.11 -33.60 7.34
N ASN A 107 -16.35 -33.81 6.90
CA ASN A 107 -17.13 -32.79 6.20
C ASN A 107 -17.28 -31.50 7.01
N GLN A 108 -17.65 -31.62 8.30
CA GLN A 108 -17.78 -30.48 9.19
C GLN A 108 -16.46 -29.71 9.34
N LYS A 109 -15.34 -30.42 9.47
CA LYS A 109 -14.01 -29.80 9.55
C LYS A 109 -13.68 -29.02 8.26
N LEU A 110 -13.85 -29.63 7.09
CA LEU A 110 -13.56 -28.98 5.80
C LEU A 110 -14.47 -27.76 5.56
N ARG A 111 -15.76 -27.87 5.89
CA ARG A 111 -16.69 -26.74 5.84
C ARG A 111 -16.28 -25.61 6.77
N LYS A 112 -15.79 -25.92 7.98
CA LYS A 112 -15.27 -24.91 8.91
C LYS A 112 -14.03 -24.22 8.35
N GLU A 113 -13.11 -24.97 7.74
CA GLU A 113 -11.91 -24.40 7.10
C GLU A 113 -12.28 -23.39 6.00
N VAL A 114 -13.24 -23.70 5.13
CA VAL A 114 -13.78 -22.74 4.14
C VAL A 114 -14.35 -21.50 4.84
N ASN A 115 -15.16 -21.71 5.88
CA ASN A 115 -15.80 -20.62 6.61
C ASN A 115 -14.80 -19.70 7.31
N TYR A 116 -13.72 -20.23 7.87
CA TYR A 116 -12.67 -19.43 8.50
C TYR A 116 -11.99 -18.51 7.49
N SER A 117 -11.69 -18.97 6.28
CA SER A 117 -11.09 -18.14 5.24
C SER A 117 -12.04 -17.02 4.78
N ASN A 118 -13.34 -17.31 4.65
CA ASN A 118 -14.35 -16.28 4.34
C ASN A 118 -14.45 -15.21 5.44
N ILE A 119 -14.47 -15.63 6.70
CA ILE A 119 -14.49 -14.71 7.85
C ILE A 119 -13.21 -13.87 7.89
N ALA A 120 -12.05 -14.50 7.68
CA ALA A 120 -10.76 -13.82 7.66
C ALA A 120 -10.72 -12.73 6.58
N HIS A 121 -11.22 -13.02 5.38
CA HIS A 121 -11.32 -12.02 4.30
C HIS A 121 -12.06 -10.76 4.77
N GLN A 122 -13.22 -10.91 5.40
CA GLN A 122 -14.02 -9.77 5.88
C GLN A 122 -13.35 -9.03 7.05
N ILE A 123 -12.84 -9.76 8.05
CA ILE A 123 -12.22 -9.16 9.24
C ILE A 123 -10.97 -8.38 8.86
N ILE A 124 -10.14 -8.91 7.97
CA ILE A 124 -8.88 -8.26 7.58
C ILE A 124 -9.15 -6.93 6.88
N GLN A 125 -10.07 -6.88 5.92
CA GLN A 125 -10.41 -5.61 5.23
C GLN A 125 -10.91 -4.55 6.22
N ARG A 126 -11.76 -4.94 7.18
CA ARG A 126 -12.24 -4.05 8.24
C ARG A 126 -11.09 -3.52 9.10
N ASN A 127 -10.16 -4.39 9.49
CA ASN A 127 -9.00 -4.00 10.29
C ASN A 127 -8.09 -3.02 9.55
N PHE A 128 -7.97 -3.10 8.23
CA PHE A 128 -7.22 -2.12 7.45
C PHE A 128 -7.88 -0.73 7.47
N ILE A 129 -9.21 -0.64 7.43
CA ILE A 129 -9.92 0.64 7.64
C ILE A 129 -9.68 1.17 9.05
N VAL A 130 -9.75 0.31 10.07
CA VAL A 130 -9.44 0.70 11.46
C VAL A 130 -8.01 1.23 11.55
N SER A 131 -7.03 0.51 10.98
CA SER A 131 -5.63 0.94 10.96
C SER A 131 -5.44 2.26 10.23
N LEU A 132 -6.12 2.47 9.10
CA LEU A 132 -6.03 3.70 8.32
C LEU A 132 -6.46 4.93 9.15
N VAL A 133 -7.61 4.85 9.83
CA VAL A 133 -8.07 5.93 10.70
C VAL A 133 -7.17 6.07 11.94
N SER A 134 -6.66 4.97 12.50
CA SER A 134 -5.70 5.03 13.60
C SER A 134 -4.38 5.74 13.21
N GLN A 135 -3.92 5.58 11.96
CA GLN A 135 -2.76 6.33 11.47
C GLN A 135 -3.07 7.84 11.40
N TYR A 136 -4.28 8.21 10.99
CA TYR A 136 -4.73 9.59 11.02
C TYR A 136 -4.80 10.15 12.46
N ASP A 137 -5.36 9.41 13.42
CA ASP A 137 -5.42 9.81 14.83
C ASP A 137 -4.01 10.05 15.42
N SER A 138 -3.06 9.15 15.11
CA SER A 138 -1.66 9.29 15.52
C SER A 138 -1.02 10.53 14.90
N PHE A 139 -1.22 10.73 13.59
CA PHE A 139 -0.76 11.90 12.85
C PHE A 139 -1.30 13.20 13.42
N LEU A 140 -2.58 13.27 13.80
CA LEU A 140 -3.16 14.45 14.44
C LEU A 140 -2.48 14.77 15.76
N GLY A 141 -2.20 13.76 16.58
CA GLY A 141 -1.41 13.94 17.81
C GLY A 141 -0.03 14.50 17.50
N GLY A 142 0.68 13.95 16.50
CA GLY A 142 1.96 14.49 16.01
C GLY A 142 1.87 15.94 15.53
N LEU A 143 0.78 16.29 14.84
CA LEU A 143 0.57 17.62 14.28
C LEU A 143 0.34 18.66 15.37
N ILE A 144 -0.42 18.30 16.41
CA ILE A 144 -0.65 19.14 17.58
C ILE A 144 0.66 19.35 18.35
N ARG A 145 1.50 18.31 18.50
CA ARG A 145 2.83 18.44 19.11
C ARG A 145 3.71 19.40 18.32
N ALA A 146 3.79 19.25 17.00
CA ALA A 146 4.56 20.15 16.14
C ALA A 146 4.08 21.61 16.27
N MET A 147 2.76 21.82 16.33
CA MET A 147 2.16 23.14 16.54
C MET A 147 2.58 23.77 17.88
N TYR A 148 2.48 23.03 19.00
CA TYR A 148 2.90 23.53 20.31
C TYR A 148 4.42 23.65 20.45
N PHE A 149 5.19 22.85 19.72
CA PHE A 149 6.65 22.96 19.69
C PHE A 149 7.09 24.29 19.07
N VAL A 150 6.48 24.68 17.94
CA VAL A 150 6.78 25.94 17.25
C VAL A 150 6.17 27.15 17.94
N LYS A 151 4.99 27.00 18.55
CA LYS A 151 4.29 28.06 19.28
C LYS A 151 3.91 27.61 20.71
N PRO A 152 4.89 27.49 21.62
CA PRO A 152 4.64 27.02 22.99
C PRO A 152 3.63 27.89 23.74
N GLU A 153 3.61 29.20 23.47
CA GLU A 153 2.68 30.17 24.10
C GLU A 153 1.20 29.85 23.87
N LEU A 154 0.86 29.03 22.86
CA LEU A 154 -0.52 28.58 22.66
C LEU A 154 -1.03 27.70 23.81
N ILE A 155 -0.13 27.07 24.57
CA ILE A 155 -0.49 26.25 25.72
C ILE A 155 -0.88 27.10 26.93
N ASP A 156 -0.48 28.37 26.98
CA ASP A 156 -0.76 29.25 28.12
C ASP A 156 -2.26 29.56 28.25
N ALA A 157 -3.01 29.41 27.15
CA ALA A 157 -4.47 29.50 27.12
C ALA A 157 -5.17 28.18 27.53
N SER A 158 -4.42 27.13 27.89
CA SER A 158 -4.99 25.84 28.28
C SER A 158 -5.63 25.91 29.67
N ASP A 159 -6.87 25.44 29.78
CA ASP A 159 -7.57 25.31 31.06
C ASP A 159 -7.11 24.09 31.89
N LYS A 160 -6.13 23.31 31.40
CA LYS A 160 -5.65 22.10 32.07
C LYS A 160 -4.84 22.45 33.32
N LYS A 161 -5.30 21.95 34.46
CA LYS A 161 -4.64 22.19 35.76
C LYS A 161 -3.58 21.13 36.06
N LEU A 162 -2.46 21.58 36.63
CA LEU A 162 -1.47 20.72 37.29
C LEU A 162 -1.78 20.63 38.79
N THR A 163 -1.74 19.42 39.33
CA THR A 163 -1.80 19.23 40.79
C THR A 163 -0.41 19.40 41.40
N PHE A 164 -0.35 19.68 42.71
CA PHE A 164 0.94 19.73 43.42
C PHE A 164 1.71 18.40 43.31
N SER A 165 1.01 17.25 43.38
CA SER A 165 1.64 15.95 43.15
C SER A 165 2.31 15.86 41.79
N ASN A 166 1.67 16.37 40.73
CA ASN A 166 2.30 16.38 39.40
C ASN A 166 3.58 17.23 39.40
N LEU A 167 3.59 18.37 40.09
CA LEU A 167 4.79 19.22 40.17
C LEU A 167 5.94 18.56 40.95
N VAL A 168 5.63 17.67 41.90
CA VAL A 168 6.65 16.89 42.62
C VAL A 168 7.23 15.80 41.73
N ASP A 169 6.39 15.16 40.90
CA ASP A 169 6.82 14.09 39.98
C ASP A 169 7.55 14.61 38.73
N LEU A 170 7.21 15.82 38.28
CA LEU A 170 7.78 16.47 37.10
C LEU A 170 9.04 17.25 37.49
N GLY A 171 10.18 16.92 36.88
CA GLY A 171 11.50 17.46 37.22
C GLY A 171 11.80 18.84 36.61
N SER A 172 10.97 19.35 35.70
CA SER A 172 11.17 20.65 35.08
C SER A 172 9.87 21.30 34.56
N VAL A 173 9.94 22.62 34.31
CA VAL A 173 8.86 23.37 33.63
C VAL A 173 8.61 22.82 32.22
N GLN A 174 9.65 22.33 31.54
CA GLN A 174 9.49 21.72 30.21
C GLN A 174 8.70 20.42 30.28
N GLU A 175 9.03 19.54 31.23
CA GLU A 175 8.26 18.30 31.46
C GLU A 175 6.81 18.60 31.84
N ALA A 176 6.57 19.68 32.60
CA ALA A 176 5.21 20.14 32.90
C ALA A 176 4.44 20.62 31.67
N ARG A 177 5.10 21.31 30.73
CA ARG A 177 4.50 21.69 29.45
C ARG A 177 4.17 20.46 28.60
N ASP A 178 5.12 19.55 28.45
CA ASP A 178 4.93 18.32 27.68
C ASP A 178 3.76 17.50 28.24
N PHE A 179 3.66 17.38 29.57
CA PHE A 179 2.55 16.70 30.22
C PHE A 179 1.19 17.36 29.97
N ILE A 180 1.12 18.69 29.94
CA ILE A 180 -0.11 19.42 29.58
C ILE A 180 -0.45 19.20 28.11
N ILE A 181 0.54 19.26 27.22
CA ILE A 181 0.37 19.01 25.77
C ILE A 181 -0.22 17.61 25.55
N GLU A 182 0.31 16.58 26.18
CA GLU A 182 -0.22 15.21 26.07
C GLU A 182 -1.67 15.12 26.57
N LYS A 183 -2.00 15.75 27.70
CA LYS A 183 -3.38 15.81 28.21
C LYS A 183 -4.35 16.53 27.27
N GLU A 184 -3.87 17.57 26.59
CA GLU A 184 -4.65 18.33 25.61
C GLU A 184 -4.91 17.47 24.36
N ILE A 185 -3.86 16.82 23.84
CA ILE A 185 -3.94 15.88 22.71
C ILE A 185 -4.93 14.77 23.00
N ASP A 186 -4.80 14.09 24.15
CA ASP A 186 -5.71 13.02 24.57
C ASP A 186 -7.17 13.49 24.63
N ALA A 187 -7.40 14.70 25.11
CA ALA A 187 -8.75 15.27 25.19
C ALA A 187 -9.33 15.54 23.80
N ILE A 188 -8.51 16.05 22.86
CA ILE A 188 -8.91 16.32 21.48
C ILE A 188 -9.20 15.00 20.74
N LEU A 189 -8.29 14.02 20.82
CA LEU A 189 -8.41 12.74 20.11
C LEU A 189 -9.61 11.90 20.57
N ARG A 190 -10.09 12.08 21.81
CA ARG A 190 -11.33 11.45 22.29
C ARG A 190 -12.61 12.05 21.70
N GLY A 191 -12.53 13.27 21.13
CA GLY A 191 -13.64 13.90 20.43
C GLY A 191 -13.96 13.23 19.09
N SER A 192 -15.11 13.57 18.51
CA SER A 192 -15.40 13.18 17.12
C SER A 192 -14.43 13.85 16.14
N HIS A 193 -14.18 13.25 14.99
CA HIS A 193 -13.28 13.84 13.98
C HIS A 193 -13.79 15.20 13.46
N SER A 194 -15.11 15.42 13.46
CA SER A 194 -15.68 16.74 13.20
C SER A 194 -15.28 17.77 14.27
N ASN A 195 -15.31 17.38 15.56
CA ASN A 195 -14.88 18.25 16.66
C ASN A 195 -13.36 18.49 16.62
N GLN A 196 -12.57 17.47 16.30
CA GLN A 196 -11.13 17.58 16.11
C GLN A 196 -10.81 18.63 15.03
N LEU A 197 -11.47 18.56 13.87
CA LEU A 197 -11.29 19.57 12.82
C LEU A 197 -11.74 20.96 13.29
N THR A 198 -12.90 21.08 13.95
CA THR A 198 -13.36 22.36 14.50
C THR A 198 -12.35 22.97 15.47
N TRP A 199 -11.67 22.16 16.29
CA TRP A 199 -10.63 22.65 17.19
C TRP A 199 -9.44 23.27 16.43
N PHE A 200 -9.05 22.70 15.28
CA PHE A 200 -8.05 23.29 14.39
C PHE A 200 -8.58 24.55 13.70
N GLU A 201 -9.80 24.51 13.15
CA GLU A 201 -10.42 25.65 12.43
C GLU A 201 -10.54 26.90 13.30
N ASN A 202 -10.75 26.74 14.61
CA ASN A 202 -10.75 27.85 15.57
C ASN A 202 -9.40 28.59 15.63
N LYS A 203 -8.31 27.97 15.18
CA LYS A 203 -6.96 28.55 15.19
C LYS A 203 -6.46 28.94 13.80
N ILE A 204 -6.80 28.15 12.78
CA ILE A 204 -6.28 28.33 11.41
C ILE A 204 -7.32 28.92 10.44
N GLY A 205 -8.58 29.07 10.87
CA GLY A 205 -9.70 29.45 10.02
C GLY A 205 -10.38 28.24 9.38
N LYS A 206 -11.56 28.47 8.77
CA LYS A 206 -12.36 27.40 8.16
C LYS A 206 -11.66 26.76 6.95
N ILE A 207 -11.56 25.43 6.97
CA ILE A 207 -11.02 24.62 5.88
C ILE A 207 -11.98 23.52 5.42
N ARG A 208 -12.95 23.14 6.25
CA ARG A 208 -13.91 22.06 5.98
C ARG A 208 -14.59 22.20 4.61
N ASP A 209 -15.13 23.38 4.34
CA ASP A 209 -15.87 23.68 3.10
C ASP A 209 -14.98 23.72 1.85
N LYS A 210 -13.65 23.68 2.04
CA LYS A 210 -12.64 23.69 0.98
C LYS A 210 -12.17 22.29 0.61
N ILE A 211 -12.49 21.28 1.42
CA ILE A 211 -12.06 19.89 1.22
C ILE A 211 -13.23 19.09 0.65
N SER A 212 -13.08 18.66 -0.60
CA SER A 212 -14.14 17.97 -1.34
C SER A 212 -14.58 16.65 -0.71
N SER A 213 -13.64 15.92 -0.09
CA SER A 213 -13.86 14.61 0.50
C SER A 213 -14.30 14.66 1.97
N TRP A 214 -14.65 15.83 2.51
CA TRP A 214 -15.01 15.96 3.93
C TRP A 214 -16.18 15.07 4.36
N SER A 215 -17.25 15.00 3.54
CA SER A 215 -18.39 14.15 3.86
C SER A 215 -18.00 12.65 3.85
N ASP A 216 -17.22 12.23 2.86
CA ASP A 216 -16.69 10.86 2.78
C ASP A 216 -15.81 10.52 3.99
N PHE A 217 -15.05 11.49 4.50
CA PHE A 217 -14.24 11.30 5.70
C PHE A 217 -15.06 11.09 6.96
N ILE A 218 -16.13 11.87 7.13
CA ILE A 218 -17.07 11.66 8.24
C ILE A 218 -17.67 10.27 8.15
N GLU A 219 -18.15 9.85 6.98
CA GLU A 219 -18.67 8.49 6.77
C GLU A 219 -17.62 7.42 7.13
N LEU A 220 -16.39 7.58 6.67
CA LEU A 220 -15.29 6.64 6.94
C LEU A 220 -15.03 6.50 8.45
N THR A 221 -14.98 7.61 9.18
CA THR A 221 -14.72 7.60 10.61
C THR A 221 -15.86 6.98 11.41
N GLU A 222 -17.11 7.22 11.00
CA GLU A 222 -18.28 6.56 11.58
C GLU A 222 -18.35 5.07 11.21
N ARG A 223 -17.99 4.70 9.98
CA ARG A 223 -17.90 3.30 9.57
C ARG A 223 -16.81 2.55 10.35
N ARG A 224 -15.68 3.20 10.63
CA ARG A 224 -14.65 2.67 11.53
C ARG A 224 -15.25 2.38 12.91
N ASN A 225 -16.05 3.29 13.48
CA ASN A 225 -16.71 3.06 14.76
C ASN A 225 -17.62 1.83 14.71
N LEU A 226 -18.35 1.61 13.62
CA LEU A 226 -19.15 0.40 13.44
C LEU A 226 -18.29 -0.86 13.41
N PHE A 227 -17.14 -0.85 12.74
CA PHE A 227 -16.24 -2.01 12.72
C PHE A 227 -15.67 -2.34 14.09
N VAL A 228 -15.33 -1.34 14.89
CA VAL A 228 -14.78 -1.53 16.24
C VAL A 228 -15.86 -1.95 17.24
N HIS A 229 -17.03 -1.31 17.21
CA HIS A 229 -18.01 -1.40 18.30
C HIS A 229 -19.28 -2.18 17.95
N ASN A 230 -19.61 -2.35 16.67
CA ASN A 230 -20.86 -2.97 16.24
C ASN A 230 -20.67 -4.03 15.13
N ASN A 231 -19.46 -4.57 14.97
CA ASN A 231 -19.11 -5.58 13.97
C ASN A 231 -19.53 -5.23 12.53
N GLY A 232 -19.55 -3.93 12.20
CA GLY A 232 -19.93 -3.38 10.89
C GLY A 232 -21.43 -3.17 10.69
N LYS A 233 -22.27 -3.40 11.70
CA LYS A 233 -23.71 -3.16 11.61
C LYS A 233 -24.08 -1.69 11.73
N VAL A 234 -24.93 -1.21 10.83
CA VAL A 234 -25.44 0.17 10.81
C VAL A 234 -26.29 0.47 12.04
N THR A 235 -26.08 1.64 12.64
CA THR A 235 -26.82 2.14 13.79
C THR A 235 -27.56 3.44 13.46
N ASN A 236 -28.54 3.82 14.29
CA ASN A 236 -29.19 5.13 14.20
C ASN A 236 -28.19 6.29 14.35
N GLN A 237 -27.15 6.11 15.17
CA GLN A 237 -26.07 7.10 15.33
C GLN A 237 -25.36 7.34 13.99
N TYR A 238 -24.92 6.27 13.34
CA TYR A 238 -24.23 6.34 12.05
C TYR A 238 -25.07 7.07 11.00
N LEU A 239 -26.34 6.67 10.83
CA LEU A 239 -27.24 7.29 9.85
C LEU A 239 -27.46 8.78 10.13
N ARG A 240 -27.65 9.13 11.41
CA ARG A 240 -27.84 10.53 11.82
C ARG A 240 -26.60 11.38 11.52
N VAL A 241 -25.41 10.94 11.93
CA VAL A 241 -24.16 11.69 11.70
C VAL A 241 -23.87 11.83 10.21
N CYS A 242 -24.09 10.77 9.43
CA CYS A 242 -23.90 10.82 7.98
C CYS A 242 -24.87 11.82 7.32
N HIS A 243 -26.15 11.80 7.71
CA HIS A 243 -27.15 12.74 7.21
C HIS A 243 -26.81 14.19 7.56
N GLU A 244 -26.44 14.46 8.83
CA GLU A 244 -26.05 15.79 9.31
C GLU A 244 -24.82 16.37 8.58
N ASN A 245 -23.96 15.52 8.02
CA ASN A 245 -22.75 15.92 7.30
C ASN A 245 -22.86 15.76 5.78
N GLY A 246 -24.07 15.55 5.26
CA GLY A 246 -24.34 15.52 3.81
C GLY A 246 -23.69 14.34 3.06
N VAL A 247 -23.45 13.22 3.76
CA VAL A 247 -22.90 12.00 3.16
C VAL A 247 -23.85 11.48 2.09
N LYS A 248 -23.30 11.19 0.90
CA LYS A 248 -24.04 10.60 -0.21
C LYS A 248 -23.68 9.13 -0.34
N PHE A 249 -24.66 8.26 -0.14
CA PHE A 249 -24.49 6.82 -0.35
C PHE A 249 -24.78 6.48 -1.82
N GLU A 250 -23.96 5.60 -2.40
CA GLU A 250 -24.18 5.07 -3.75
C GLU A 250 -25.43 4.16 -3.79
N GLU A 251 -25.69 3.46 -2.69
CA GLU A 251 -26.85 2.59 -2.48
C GLU A 251 -27.56 2.96 -1.17
N GLU A 252 -28.86 2.68 -1.08
CA GLU A 252 -29.64 2.94 0.13
C GLU A 252 -29.12 2.09 1.30
N VAL A 253 -28.61 2.74 2.36
CA VAL A 253 -28.10 2.09 3.58
C VAL A 253 -29.19 2.10 4.67
N LYS A 254 -29.55 0.93 5.19
CA LYS A 254 -30.62 0.75 6.19
C LYS A 254 -30.06 0.35 7.55
N LEU A 255 -30.88 0.57 8.58
CA LEU A 255 -30.58 0.14 9.94
C LEU A 255 -30.34 -1.38 9.98
N GLU A 256 -29.35 -1.83 10.77
CA GLU A 256 -28.89 -3.22 10.87
C GLU A 256 -28.20 -3.81 9.62
N ASP A 257 -28.07 -3.06 8.52
CA ASP A 257 -27.26 -3.50 7.38
C ASP A 257 -25.81 -3.72 7.83
N ASN A 258 -25.16 -4.72 7.24
CA ASN A 258 -23.77 -5.03 7.55
C ASN A 258 -22.86 -4.46 6.46
N LEU A 259 -22.10 -3.43 6.81
CA LEU A 259 -21.20 -2.76 5.88
C LEU A 259 -19.96 -3.62 5.62
N LEU A 260 -19.56 -3.63 4.35
CA LEU A 260 -18.37 -4.31 3.85
C LEU A 260 -17.33 -3.30 3.39
N VAL A 261 -16.09 -3.78 3.24
CA VAL A 261 -14.96 -3.01 2.73
C VAL A 261 -14.52 -3.69 1.44
N GLY A 262 -15.01 -3.20 0.31
CA GLY A 262 -14.53 -3.62 -1.01
C GLY A 262 -13.22 -2.91 -1.38
N PRO A 263 -12.51 -3.38 -2.42
CA PRO A 263 -11.29 -2.72 -2.91
C PRO A 263 -11.51 -1.24 -3.26
N SER A 264 -12.59 -0.92 -3.98
CA SER A 264 -12.93 0.47 -4.36
C SER A 264 -13.21 1.36 -3.15
N TYR A 265 -13.92 0.84 -2.15
CA TYR A 265 -14.19 1.57 -0.91
C TYR A 265 -12.88 1.86 -0.15
N PHE A 266 -11.99 0.87 -0.05
CA PHE A 266 -10.70 1.08 0.63
C PHE A 266 -9.84 2.12 -0.10
N GLU A 267 -9.75 2.05 -1.44
CA GLU A 267 -9.02 3.04 -2.23
C GLU A 267 -9.57 4.47 -2.02
N LYS A 268 -10.91 4.62 -2.04
CA LYS A 268 -11.58 5.89 -1.75
C LYS A 268 -11.26 6.39 -0.33
N ALA A 269 -11.31 5.49 0.66
CA ALA A 269 -10.97 5.81 2.04
C ALA A 269 -9.51 6.25 2.20
N PHE A 270 -8.57 5.55 1.56
CA PHE A 270 -7.15 5.89 1.53
C PHE A 270 -6.94 7.30 0.95
N LYS A 271 -7.46 7.57 -0.25
CA LYS A 271 -7.35 8.89 -0.90
C LYS A 271 -7.94 10.01 -0.05
N CYS A 272 -9.08 9.73 0.60
CA CYS A 272 -9.75 10.69 1.49
C CYS A 272 -8.91 11.03 2.73
N VAL A 273 -8.35 10.02 3.41
CA VAL A 273 -7.48 10.20 4.58
C VAL A 273 -6.19 10.93 4.20
N PHE A 274 -5.60 10.58 3.06
CA PHE A 274 -4.42 11.24 2.52
C PHE A 274 -4.69 12.73 2.27
N GLU A 275 -5.75 13.05 1.51
CA GLU A 275 -6.13 14.43 1.17
C GLU A 275 -6.31 15.27 2.44
N ILE A 276 -7.13 14.81 3.39
CA ILE A 276 -7.41 15.59 4.60
C ILE A 276 -6.18 15.76 5.48
N GLY A 277 -5.38 14.70 5.66
CA GLY A 277 -4.16 14.77 6.46
C GLY A 277 -3.18 15.80 5.91
N VAL A 278 -2.87 15.71 4.62
CA VAL A 278 -1.93 16.64 3.96
C VAL A 278 -2.44 18.07 3.97
N LEU A 279 -3.71 18.31 3.57
CA LEU A 279 -4.26 19.66 3.51
C LEU A 279 -4.34 20.31 4.89
N LEU A 280 -4.71 19.55 5.93
CA LEU A 280 -4.73 20.05 7.30
C LEU A 280 -3.32 20.38 7.79
N ALA A 281 -2.36 19.45 7.67
CA ALA A 281 -0.99 19.70 8.13
C ALA A 281 -0.37 20.91 7.45
N GLN A 282 -0.55 21.06 6.15
CA GLN A 282 -0.01 22.19 5.40
C GLN A 282 -0.65 23.52 5.78
N THR A 283 -1.96 23.53 6.03
CA THR A 283 -2.64 24.74 6.50
C THR A 283 -2.15 25.12 7.90
N VAL A 284 -1.96 24.15 8.80
CA VAL A 284 -1.42 24.38 10.14
C VAL A 284 0.03 24.86 10.07
N TRP A 285 0.89 24.16 9.34
CA TRP A 285 2.32 24.48 9.20
C TRP A 285 2.51 25.92 8.70
N ARG A 286 1.89 26.28 7.58
CA ARG A 286 2.02 27.63 6.99
C ARG A 286 1.46 28.73 7.89
N LYS A 287 0.44 28.41 8.71
CA LYS A 287 -0.16 29.37 9.64
C LYS A 287 0.75 29.67 10.82
N PHE A 288 1.43 28.66 11.37
CA PHE A 288 2.18 28.78 12.62
C PHE A 288 3.69 28.95 12.44
N LEU A 289 4.24 28.62 11.27
CA LEU A 289 5.65 28.79 10.93
C LEU A 289 5.82 29.47 9.55
N PRO A 290 5.30 30.71 9.34
CA PRO A 290 5.38 31.42 8.07
C PRO A 290 6.82 31.76 7.62
N GLU A 291 7.79 31.74 8.53
CA GLU A 291 9.22 31.89 8.22
C GLU A 291 9.81 30.68 7.46
N ASN A 292 9.12 29.54 7.47
CA ASN A 292 9.57 28.28 6.88
C ASN A 292 8.77 27.89 5.63
N LEU A 293 8.24 28.89 4.91
CA LEU A 293 7.44 28.65 3.70
C LEU A 293 8.18 27.87 2.61
N GLU A 294 9.51 28.03 2.49
CA GLU A 294 10.30 27.32 1.48
C GLU A 294 10.28 25.81 1.66
N GLU A 295 10.38 25.34 2.90
CA GLU A 295 10.30 23.91 3.22
C GLU A 295 8.87 23.39 3.01
N ALA A 296 7.85 24.16 3.41
CA ALA A 296 6.45 23.81 3.18
C ALA A 296 6.09 23.74 1.68
N ASP A 297 6.64 24.64 0.86
CA ASP A 297 6.47 24.64 -0.60
C ASP A 297 7.20 23.44 -1.24
N SER A 298 8.46 23.22 -0.85
CA SER A 298 9.25 22.09 -1.34
C SER A 298 8.61 20.74 -1.00
N SER A 299 8.06 20.61 0.21
CA SER A 299 7.33 19.43 0.66
C SER A 299 6.17 19.09 -0.28
N ILE A 300 5.40 20.10 -0.75
CA ILE A 300 4.26 19.87 -1.65
C ILE A 300 4.68 19.69 -3.10
N VAL A 301 5.75 20.34 -3.55
CA VAL A 301 6.36 20.05 -4.87
C VAL A 301 6.79 18.59 -4.94
N ASN A 302 7.50 18.10 -3.93
CA ASN A 302 7.97 16.71 -3.88
C ASN A 302 6.81 15.72 -3.76
N LEU A 303 5.88 15.96 -2.83
CA LEU A 303 4.70 15.10 -2.65
C LEU A 303 3.87 14.98 -3.95
N SER A 304 3.62 16.11 -4.61
CA SER A 304 2.84 16.10 -5.85
C SER A 304 3.59 15.45 -7.02
N TYR A 305 4.90 15.65 -7.12
CA TYR A 305 5.74 14.96 -8.07
C TYR A 305 5.67 13.43 -7.88
N GLU A 306 5.80 12.95 -6.64
CA GLU A 306 5.73 11.53 -6.31
C GLU A 306 4.35 10.93 -6.62
N LEU A 307 3.27 11.64 -6.30
CA LEU A 307 1.91 11.20 -6.66
C LEU A 307 1.75 11.05 -8.17
N ILE A 308 2.23 12.02 -8.95
CA ILE A 308 2.20 11.94 -10.42
C ILE A 308 3.05 10.76 -10.92
N HIS A 309 4.22 10.55 -10.33
CA HIS A 309 5.11 9.44 -10.69
C HIS A 309 4.44 8.08 -10.43
N LYS A 310 3.74 7.92 -9.29
CA LYS A 310 2.98 6.72 -8.93
C LYS A 310 1.69 6.53 -9.74
N GLY A 311 1.26 7.54 -10.50
CA GLY A 311 0.02 7.52 -11.27
C GLY A 311 -1.23 7.92 -10.47
N GLU A 312 -1.06 8.44 -9.26
CA GLU A 312 -2.12 8.95 -8.38
C GLU A 312 -2.56 10.37 -8.79
N TYR A 313 -2.90 10.53 -10.08
CA TYR A 313 -3.20 11.84 -10.67
C TYR A 313 -4.39 12.53 -10.01
N GLU A 314 -5.43 11.77 -9.67
CA GLU A 314 -6.62 12.31 -9.00
C GLU A 314 -6.27 12.96 -7.66
N LEU A 315 -5.43 12.31 -6.85
CA LEU A 315 -5.01 12.82 -5.55
C LEU A 315 -4.09 14.05 -5.71
N ALA A 316 -3.16 14.00 -6.67
CA ALA A 316 -2.32 15.14 -7.02
C ALA A 316 -3.16 16.36 -7.43
N ILE A 317 -4.19 16.17 -8.26
CA ILE A 317 -5.12 17.23 -8.67
C ILE A 317 -5.83 17.84 -7.47
N ARG A 318 -6.44 17.03 -6.60
CA ARG A 318 -7.18 17.53 -5.42
C ARG A 318 -6.30 18.41 -4.52
N ILE A 319 -5.07 17.96 -4.26
CA ILE A 319 -4.10 18.70 -3.46
C ILE A 319 -3.70 20.00 -4.18
N LEU A 320 -3.23 19.91 -5.43
CA LEU A 320 -2.71 21.07 -6.15
C LEU A 320 -3.78 22.13 -6.46
N ASP A 321 -5.03 21.72 -6.69
CA ASP A 321 -6.15 22.65 -6.87
C ASP A 321 -6.50 23.36 -5.56
N PHE A 322 -6.47 22.67 -4.42
CA PHE A 322 -6.64 23.31 -3.11
C PHE A 322 -5.56 24.38 -2.91
N PHE A 323 -4.30 24.03 -3.16
CA PHE A 323 -3.19 24.96 -3.01
C PHE A 323 -3.33 26.16 -3.94
N ASN A 324 -3.57 25.93 -5.23
CA ASN A 324 -3.76 27.02 -6.19
C ASN A 324 -4.93 27.95 -5.81
N LYS A 325 -6.02 27.40 -5.30
CA LYS A 325 -7.23 28.18 -4.99
C LYS A 325 -7.10 28.95 -3.68
N TYR A 326 -6.56 28.33 -2.63
CA TYR A 326 -6.65 28.84 -1.27
C TYR A 326 -5.32 29.27 -0.64
N ILE A 327 -4.18 28.84 -1.17
CA ILE A 327 -2.85 29.24 -0.71
C ILE A 327 -2.26 30.22 -1.73
N LYS A 328 -1.91 31.43 -1.29
CA LYS A 328 -1.43 32.51 -2.18
C LYS A 328 0.00 32.94 -1.90
N ASP A 329 0.50 32.65 -0.69
CA ASP A 329 1.84 32.99 -0.27
C ASP A 329 2.78 31.82 -0.58
N TYR A 330 3.78 32.10 -1.42
CA TYR A 330 4.83 31.17 -1.82
C TYR A 330 6.18 31.79 -1.47
N SER A 331 7.16 30.96 -1.10
CA SER A 331 8.51 31.41 -0.76
C SER A 331 9.27 31.96 -1.97
N SER A 332 9.02 31.40 -3.16
CA SER A 332 9.69 31.79 -4.39
C SER A 332 8.83 31.58 -5.62
N GLN A 333 9.15 32.33 -6.69
CA GLN A 333 8.50 32.17 -7.99
C GLN A 333 8.81 30.79 -8.61
N ASP A 334 10.01 30.24 -8.38
CA ASP A 334 10.41 28.92 -8.88
C ASP A 334 9.52 27.81 -8.32
N LEU A 335 9.34 27.77 -6.99
CA LEU A 335 8.48 26.77 -6.35
C LEU A 335 7.02 26.91 -6.76
N GLN A 336 6.52 28.15 -6.87
CA GLN A 336 5.18 28.41 -7.41
C GLN A 336 5.01 27.85 -8.83
N LEU A 337 6.01 28.04 -9.70
CA LEU A 337 6.01 27.52 -11.07
C LEU A 337 6.04 26.00 -11.12
N ARG A 338 6.81 25.34 -10.24
CA ARG A 338 6.84 23.88 -10.12
C ARG A 338 5.48 23.31 -9.72
N LEU A 339 4.80 23.93 -8.74
CA LEU A 339 3.44 23.53 -8.36
C LEU A 339 2.43 23.68 -9.51
N LEU A 340 2.52 24.78 -10.28
CA LEU A 340 1.69 24.99 -11.46
C LEU A 340 1.96 23.92 -12.53
N LEU A 341 3.23 23.62 -12.82
CA LEU A 341 3.60 22.56 -13.76
C LEU A 341 3.10 21.19 -13.30
N ASN A 342 3.29 20.82 -12.04
CA ASN A 342 2.79 19.57 -11.49
C ASN A 342 1.25 19.49 -11.64
N ARG A 343 0.55 20.62 -11.45
CA ARG A 343 -0.92 20.68 -11.59
C ARG A 343 -1.35 20.42 -13.03
N ALA A 344 -0.75 21.14 -13.97
CA ALA A 344 -1.01 20.95 -15.40
C ALA A 344 -0.68 19.51 -15.85
N GLN A 345 0.45 18.98 -15.39
CA GLN A 345 0.89 17.63 -15.67
C GLN A 345 -0.07 16.57 -15.12
N ALA A 346 -0.56 16.72 -13.88
CA ALA A 346 -1.52 15.79 -13.30
C ALA A 346 -2.82 15.73 -14.13
N TYR A 347 -3.33 16.89 -14.56
CA TYR A 347 -4.48 16.97 -15.48
C TYR A 347 -4.20 16.35 -16.85
N LYS A 348 -3.01 16.58 -17.42
CA LYS A 348 -2.60 15.95 -18.69
C LYS A 348 -2.66 14.43 -18.59
N TRP A 349 -2.11 13.86 -17.52
CA TRP A 349 -2.01 12.42 -17.34
C TRP A 349 -3.26 11.75 -16.79
N SER A 350 -4.18 12.51 -16.17
CA SER A 350 -5.54 12.04 -15.89
C SER A 350 -6.44 11.98 -17.14
N GLY A 351 -5.96 12.47 -18.29
CA GLY A 351 -6.70 12.49 -19.56
C GLY A 351 -7.40 13.81 -19.87
N ASP A 352 -7.33 14.81 -18.99
CA ASP A 352 -7.93 16.13 -19.21
C ASP A 352 -6.92 17.13 -19.79
N SER A 353 -6.61 16.93 -21.08
CA SER A 353 -5.70 17.82 -21.81
C SER A 353 -6.24 19.25 -21.95
N GLN A 354 -7.56 19.44 -21.88
CA GLN A 354 -8.17 20.77 -21.98
C GLN A 354 -7.87 21.59 -20.73
N GLN A 355 -8.03 21.00 -19.54
CA GLN A 355 -7.72 21.67 -18.29
C GLN A 355 -6.21 21.91 -18.13
N CYS A 356 -5.37 20.95 -18.56
CA CYS A 356 -3.91 21.16 -18.66
C CYS A 356 -3.57 22.43 -19.47
N ALA A 357 -4.11 22.56 -20.69
CA ALA A 357 -3.86 23.72 -21.54
C ALA A 357 -4.31 25.03 -20.87
N LYS A 358 -5.52 25.06 -20.30
CA LYS A 358 -6.02 26.22 -19.55
C LYS A 358 -5.08 26.66 -18.43
N ILE A 359 -4.59 25.71 -17.63
CA ILE A 359 -3.65 26.00 -16.53
C ILE A 359 -2.34 26.59 -17.06
N LEU A 360 -1.79 26.02 -18.14
CA LEU A 360 -0.55 26.53 -18.72
C LEU A 360 -0.73 27.92 -19.36
N ASP A 361 -1.92 28.25 -19.83
CA ASP A 361 -2.23 29.56 -20.42
C ASP A 361 -2.48 30.67 -19.37
N GLU A 362 -2.55 30.34 -18.08
CA GLU A 362 -2.65 31.33 -16.99
C GLU A 362 -1.37 32.18 -16.85
N LYS A 363 -0.25 31.75 -17.45
CA LYS A 363 1.05 32.40 -17.32
C LYS A 363 1.79 32.48 -18.66
N ASP A 364 2.55 33.56 -18.83
CA ASP A 364 3.55 33.66 -19.88
C ASP A 364 4.87 32.99 -19.47
N TRP A 365 5.31 32.03 -20.29
CA TRP A 365 6.53 31.24 -20.07
C TRP A 365 7.73 31.78 -20.82
N SER A 366 7.56 32.78 -21.69
CA SER A 366 8.61 33.34 -22.54
C SER A 366 9.80 33.90 -21.75
N ALA A 367 9.53 34.45 -20.56
CA ALA A 367 10.52 34.99 -19.63
C ALA A 367 11.07 33.97 -18.61
N CYS A 368 10.54 32.74 -18.57
CA CYS A 368 11.02 31.72 -17.66
C CYS A 368 12.34 31.09 -18.16
N ASN A 369 13.03 30.36 -17.28
CA ASN A 369 14.21 29.60 -17.66
C ASN A 369 13.86 28.51 -18.70
N ASP A 370 14.88 27.98 -19.39
CA ASP A 370 14.66 27.00 -20.46
C ASP A 370 14.08 25.66 -19.95
N VAL A 371 14.22 25.33 -18.66
CA VAL A 371 13.61 24.13 -18.06
C VAL A 371 12.09 24.25 -17.97
N PHE A 372 11.58 25.38 -17.47
CA PHE A 372 10.14 25.64 -17.45
C PHE A 372 9.56 25.72 -18.87
N LYS A 373 10.29 26.34 -19.82
CA LYS A 373 9.89 26.37 -21.23
C LYS A 373 9.81 24.97 -21.82
N LEU A 374 10.84 24.15 -21.63
CA LEU A 374 10.85 22.76 -22.08
C LEU A 374 9.65 21.99 -21.52
N ALA A 375 9.43 22.06 -20.21
CA ALA A 375 8.33 21.39 -19.53
C ALA A 375 6.96 21.76 -20.14
N THR A 376 6.71 23.05 -20.34
CA THR A 376 5.44 23.51 -20.95
C THR A 376 5.28 23.11 -22.41
N GLN A 377 6.34 23.18 -23.21
CA GLN A 377 6.33 22.74 -24.60
C GLN A 377 5.96 21.25 -24.69
N VAL A 378 6.56 20.42 -23.82
CA VAL A 378 6.23 18.99 -23.75
C VAL A 378 4.76 18.78 -23.38
N LEU A 379 4.25 19.45 -22.34
CA LEU A 379 2.85 19.28 -21.92
C LEU A 379 1.83 19.76 -22.97
N LYS A 380 2.19 20.79 -23.75
CA LYS A 380 1.40 21.31 -24.88
C LYS A 380 1.53 20.48 -26.16
N ASN A 381 2.34 19.41 -26.15
CA ASN A 381 2.71 18.63 -27.33
C ASN A 381 3.43 19.46 -28.43
N ASP A 382 4.05 20.58 -28.05
CA ASP A 382 4.87 21.40 -28.94
C ASP A 382 6.30 20.84 -29.01
N TYR A 383 6.40 19.65 -29.58
CA TYR A 383 7.63 18.85 -29.52
C TYR A 383 8.77 19.46 -30.33
N GLU A 384 8.50 20.15 -31.44
CA GLU A 384 9.56 20.80 -32.22
C GLU A 384 10.30 21.85 -31.39
N ASN A 385 9.57 22.71 -30.66
CA ASN A 385 10.20 23.67 -29.76
C ASN A 385 10.81 22.99 -28.53
N ALA A 386 10.23 21.90 -28.04
CA ALA A 386 10.81 21.11 -26.96
C ALA A 386 12.21 20.60 -27.35
N TYR A 387 12.40 20.05 -28.55
CA TYR A 387 13.72 19.59 -29.03
C TYR A 387 14.74 20.74 -29.10
N LEU A 388 14.33 21.92 -29.55
CA LEU A 388 15.21 23.11 -29.56
C LEU A 388 15.61 23.52 -28.13
N SER A 389 14.67 23.47 -27.17
CA SER A 389 14.97 23.75 -25.76
C SER A 389 15.90 22.70 -25.16
N MET A 390 15.71 21.42 -25.48
CA MET A 390 16.62 20.34 -25.07
C MET A 390 18.05 20.58 -25.57
N SER A 391 18.21 20.93 -26.85
CA SER A 391 19.52 21.25 -27.43
C SER A 391 20.17 22.48 -26.82
N ARG A 392 19.40 23.50 -26.44
CA ARG A 392 19.90 24.72 -25.78
C ARG A 392 20.37 24.47 -24.35
N LEU A 393 19.60 23.69 -23.57
CA LEU A 393 19.98 23.30 -22.21
C LEU A 393 21.27 22.48 -22.20
N GLY A 394 21.45 21.62 -23.21
CA GLY A 394 22.68 20.84 -23.37
C GLY A 394 22.90 19.83 -22.24
N SER A 395 24.11 19.25 -22.19
CA SER A 395 24.48 18.23 -21.20
C SER A 395 25.03 18.79 -19.89
N GLN A 396 25.28 20.11 -19.82
CA GLN A 396 25.87 20.79 -18.65
C GLN A 396 24.83 21.52 -17.79
N SER A 397 23.54 21.30 -18.03
CA SER A 397 22.48 21.95 -17.25
C SER A 397 22.42 21.41 -15.83
N ASP A 398 22.61 22.26 -14.82
CA ASP A 398 22.50 21.90 -13.41
C ASP A 398 21.05 21.53 -12.99
N GLU A 399 20.04 22.03 -13.71
CA GLU A 399 18.64 21.81 -13.37
C GLU A 399 18.02 20.52 -13.95
N ILE A 400 18.52 20.04 -15.10
CA ILE A 400 18.00 18.86 -15.79
C ILE A 400 19.15 18.04 -16.36
N ASP A 401 19.41 16.92 -15.71
CA ASP A 401 20.45 15.98 -16.11
C ASP A 401 19.87 14.88 -17.00
N LYS A 402 20.79 14.00 -17.44
CA LYS A 402 20.46 12.82 -18.24
C LYS A 402 19.37 11.96 -17.58
N LEU A 403 19.42 11.80 -16.25
CA LEU A 403 18.50 10.94 -15.51
C LEU A 403 17.08 11.52 -15.52
N LYS A 404 16.92 12.83 -15.30
CA LYS A 404 15.63 13.51 -15.36
C LYS A 404 14.94 13.36 -16.72
N TYR A 405 15.67 13.39 -17.83
CA TYR A 405 15.09 13.08 -19.14
C TYR A 405 14.55 11.66 -19.26
N LYS A 406 15.19 10.69 -18.58
CA LYS A 406 14.78 9.28 -18.55
C LYS A 406 13.66 8.99 -17.55
N GLU A 407 13.53 9.75 -16.47
CA GLU A 407 12.63 9.43 -15.35
C GLU A 407 11.48 10.42 -15.18
N TRP A 408 11.73 11.73 -15.28
CA TRP A 408 10.73 12.77 -14.98
C TRP A 408 9.42 12.53 -15.77
N PRO A 409 8.28 12.25 -15.10
CA PRO A 409 7.03 11.85 -15.75
C PRO A 409 6.50 12.78 -16.84
N ILE A 410 7.03 14.00 -16.98
CA ILE A 410 6.62 14.97 -18.00
C ILE A 410 6.99 14.49 -19.39
N PHE A 411 8.11 13.77 -19.51
CA PHE A 411 8.62 13.27 -20.77
C PHE A 411 8.02 11.91 -21.17
N LYS A 412 7.08 11.35 -20.39
CA LYS A 412 6.54 10.00 -20.57
C LYS A 412 6.10 9.69 -22.01
N GLU A 413 5.44 10.65 -22.68
CA GLU A 413 4.97 10.47 -24.06
C GLU A 413 6.03 10.86 -25.09
N ILE A 414 6.68 12.02 -24.96
CA ILE A 414 7.69 12.49 -25.93
C ILE A 414 8.90 11.54 -26.03
N ARG A 415 9.25 10.81 -24.96
CA ARG A 415 10.32 9.78 -24.99
C ARG A 415 10.08 8.65 -25.99
N LYS A 416 8.82 8.44 -26.40
CA LYS A 416 8.47 7.43 -27.41
C LYS A 416 8.81 7.89 -28.83
N GLU A 417 8.95 9.20 -29.04
CA GLU A 417 9.26 9.80 -30.34
C GLU A 417 10.69 9.51 -30.78
N GLU A 418 10.88 9.16 -32.04
CA GLU A 418 12.22 8.88 -32.57
C GLU A 418 13.10 10.14 -32.58
N LYS A 419 12.50 11.30 -32.85
CA LYS A 419 13.18 12.61 -32.77
C LYS A 419 13.71 12.90 -31.37
N PHE A 420 12.99 12.49 -30.32
CA PHE A 420 13.48 12.65 -28.94
C PHE A 420 14.76 11.85 -28.73
N LYS A 421 14.79 10.58 -29.18
CA LYS A 421 15.98 9.73 -29.05
C LYS A 421 17.19 10.30 -29.79
N MET A 422 16.97 10.82 -31.00
CA MET A 422 18.00 11.50 -31.78
C MET A 422 18.53 12.76 -31.07
N CYS A 423 17.63 13.61 -30.56
CA CYS A 423 17.98 14.83 -29.82
C CYS A 423 18.77 14.48 -28.54
N PHE A 424 18.29 13.51 -27.77
CA PHE A 424 18.96 13.01 -26.56
C PHE A 424 20.38 12.52 -26.87
N LYS A 425 20.55 11.72 -27.95
CA LYS A 425 21.87 11.27 -28.40
C LYS A 425 22.78 12.42 -28.78
N SER A 426 22.26 13.44 -29.46
CA SER A 426 23.05 14.63 -29.81
C SER A 426 23.48 15.43 -28.59
N VAL A 427 22.65 15.51 -27.55
CA VAL A 427 22.93 16.30 -26.34
C VAL A 427 23.91 15.58 -25.42
N PHE A 428 23.70 14.28 -25.19
CA PHE A 428 24.44 13.50 -24.18
C PHE A 428 25.50 12.57 -24.76
N ASN A 429 25.62 12.48 -26.10
CA ASN A 429 26.49 11.54 -26.80
C ASN A 429 26.26 10.06 -26.40
N GLU A 430 25.01 9.72 -26.03
CA GLU A 430 24.58 8.40 -25.56
C GLU A 430 23.25 8.04 -26.21
N GLN A 431 23.06 6.77 -26.61
CA GLN A 431 21.76 6.33 -27.12
C GLN A 431 20.69 6.45 -26.03
N PHE A 432 19.49 6.91 -26.41
CA PHE A 432 18.38 6.87 -25.48
C PHE A 432 17.91 5.42 -25.33
N GLU A 433 18.31 4.81 -24.22
CA GLU A 433 17.81 3.53 -23.77
C GLU A 433 17.04 3.77 -22.46
N LEU A 434 15.76 3.38 -22.45
CA LEU A 434 15.06 3.15 -21.19
C LEU A 434 15.81 1.97 -20.56
N SER A 435 16.45 2.22 -19.42
CA SER A 435 17.24 1.19 -18.74
C SER A 435 16.34 -0.01 -18.45
N GLU A 436 16.50 -1.08 -19.22
CA GLU A 436 16.11 -2.40 -18.78
C GLU A 436 17.10 -2.77 -17.68
N ALA A 437 16.67 -2.63 -16.42
CA ALA A 437 17.46 -3.13 -15.33
C ALA A 437 17.49 -4.66 -15.45
N ILE A 438 18.67 -5.22 -15.71
CA ILE A 438 18.91 -6.65 -15.49
C ILE A 438 18.88 -6.83 -13.98
N ALA A 439 17.73 -7.23 -13.45
CA ALA A 439 17.64 -7.70 -12.10
C ALA A 439 18.17 -9.13 -12.06
N GLU A 440 19.20 -9.38 -11.25
CA GLU A 440 19.45 -10.76 -10.83
C GLU A 440 18.21 -11.24 -10.08
N SER A 441 17.64 -12.35 -10.53
CA SER A 441 16.41 -12.86 -9.94
C SER A 441 16.56 -13.25 -8.45
N GLY A 442 17.80 -13.35 -7.97
CA GLY A 442 18.15 -13.85 -6.64
C GLY A 442 18.00 -15.37 -6.49
N TYR A 443 17.51 -16.05 -7.53
CA TYR A 443 17.31 -17.50 -7.55
C TYR A 443 18.46 -18.22 -8.23
N ARG A 444 18.81 -19.40 -7.70
CA ARG A 444 19.86 -20.26 -8.26
C ARG A 444 19.33 -21.06 -9.45
N ILE A 445 20.15 -21.24 -10.48
CA ILE A 445 19.85 -22.16 -11.58
C ILE A 445 19.93 -23.59 -11.07
N THR A 446 18.97 -24.42 -11.47
CA THR A 446 18.92 -25.83 -11.07
C THR A 446 19.82 -26.66 -11.98
N ASP A 447 20.87 -27.25 -11.43
CA ASP A 447 21.69 -28.22 -12.17
C ASP A 447 21.21 -29.67 -11.97
N GLU A 448 21.74 -30.57 -12.81
CA GLU A 448 21.39 -31.99 -12.83
C GLU A 448 21.69 -32.69 -11.50
N ALA A 449 22.82 -32.38 -10.85
CA ALA A 449 23.21 -33.01 -9.60
C ALA A 449 22.27 -32.60 -8.45
N ILE A 450 21.93 -31.32 -8.37
CA ILE A 450 21.00 -30.75 -7.38
C ILE A 450 19.60 -31.31 -7.57
N PHE A 451 19.12 -31.36 -8.82
CA PHE A 451 17.80 -31.91 -9.14
C PHE A 451 17.72 -33.38 -8.71
N LEU A 452 18.70 -34.20 -9.12
CA LEU A 452 18.71 -35.63 -8.81
C LEU A 452 18.89 -35.90 -7.31
N ALA A 453 19.74 -35.14 -6.62
CA ALA A 453 19.89 -35.27 -5.16
C ALA A 453 18.57 -34.94 -4.45
N THR A 454 17.91 -33.84 -4.85
CA THR A 454 16.61 -33.43 -4.29
C THR A 454 15.52 -34.46 -4.59
N LEU A 455 15.50 -35.02 -5.80
CA LEU A 455 14.58 -36.08 -6.18
C LEU A 455 14.80 -37.34 -5.35
N LYS A 456 16.05 -37.80 -5.21
CA LYS A 456 16.40 -38.97 -4.39
C LYS A 456 16.00 -38.79 -2.93
N GLU A 457 16.20 -37.59 -2.37
CA GLU A 457 15.77 -37.25 -1.00
C GLU A 457 14.24 -37.32 -0.87
N CYS A 458 13.51 -36.75 -1.83
CA CYS A 458 12.05 -36.78 -1.87
C CYS A 458 11.52 -38.20 -2.01
N LEU A 459 12.09 -39.00 -2.91
CA LEU A 459 11.73 -40.40 -3.13
C LEU A 459 12.02 -41.26 -1.89
N SER A 460 13.18 -41.08 -1.26
CA SER A 460 13.54 -41.78 -0.03
C SER A 460 12.60 -41.42 1.13
N SER A 461 12.16 -40.17 1.19
CA SER A 461 11.18 -39.71 2.18
C SER A 461 9.77 -40.24 1.88
N ALA A 462 9.39 -40.33 0.61
CA ALA A 462 8.12 -40.90 0.17
C ALA A 462 8.06 -42.41 0.45
N ALA A 463 9.15 -43.15 0.21
CA ALA A 463 9.25 -44.59 0.42
C ALA A 463 9.01 -45.04 1.89
N LYS A 464 9.14 -44.13 2.86
CA LYS A 464 8.81 -44.39 4.28
C LYS A 464 7.30 -44.43 4.57
N ARG A 465 6.46 -44.06 3.59
CA ARG A 465 5.01 -44.03 3.71
C ARG A 465 4.42 -45.14 2.85
N GLU A 466 3.40 -45.79 3.38
CA GLU A 466 2.57 -46.71 2.59
C GLU A 466 1.99 -45.97 1.39
N ASN A 467 2.25 -46.47 0.17
CA ASN A 467 1.89 -45.85 -1.11
C ASN A 467 2.48 -44.44 -1.35
N GLY A 468 3.66 -44.14 -0.80
CA GLY A 468 4.31 -42.86 -1.01
C GLY A 468 4.73 -42.61 -2.46
N PHE A 469 4.53 -41.39 -2.94
CA PHE A 469 4.92 -40.91 -4.26
C PHE A 469 5.53 -39.51 -4.19
N VAL A 470 6.14 -39.05 -5.28
CA VAL A 470 6.65 -37.68 -5.43
C VAL A 470 6.02 -37.08 -6.68
N GLY A 471 5.23 -36.00 -6.51
CA GLY A 471 4.66 -35.25 -7.63
C GLY A 471 5.73 -34.41 -8.35
N SER A 472 5.67 -34.31 -9.67
CA SER A 472 6.60 -33.48 -10.46
C SER A 472 6.53 -32.00 -10.07
N ARG A 473 5.31 -31.46 -9.88
CA ARG A 473 5.11 -30.10 -9.35
C ARG A 473 5.62 -29.94 -7.92
N PHE A 474 5.51 -30.98 -7.09
CA PHE A 474 5.97 -30.89 -5.70
C PHE A 474 7.49 -30.73 -5.62
N ILE A 475 8.25 -31.45 -6.45
CA ILE A 475 9.71 -31.27 -6.47
C ILE A 475 10.11 -29.90 -7.02
N VAL A 476 9.53 -29.48 -8.15
CA VAL A 476 9.89 -28.21 -8.81
C VAL A 476 9.33 -26.98 -8.08
N GLU A 477 8.01 -26.87 -8.02
CA GLU A 477 7.32 -25.66 -7.58
C GLU A 477 7.27 -25.52 -6.06
N LYS A 478 7.66 -26.55 -5.31
CA LYS A 478 7.70 -26.51 -3.84
C LYS A 478 9.08 -26.74 -3.26
N VAL A 479 9.72 -27.89 -3.51
CA VAL A 479 10.98 -28.21 -2.82
C VAL A 479 12.15 -27.39 -3.35
N LEU A 480 12.32 -27.31 -4.67
CA LEU A 480 13.39 -26.51 -5.29
C LEU A 480 13.13 -25.01 -5.14
N ALA A 481 11.88 -24.57 -5.34
CA ALA A 481 11.47 -23.19 -5.07
C ALA A 481 11.73 -22.74 -3.61
N ASP A 482 11.33 -23.53 -2.59
CA ASP A 482 11.58 -23.22 -1.18
C ASP A 482 13.09 -23.19 -0.84
N ARG A 483 13.94 -23.82 -1.65
CA ARG A 483 15.41 -23.81 -1.51
C ARG A 483 16.08 -22.67 -2.28
N GLY A 484 15.31 -21.79 -2.91
CA GLY A 484 15.80 -20.64 -3.65
C GLY A 484 16.29 -20.96 -5.06
N TYR A 485 15.79 -22.03 -5.68
CA TYR A 485 16.07 -22.33 -7.09
C TYR A 485 14.96 -21.79 -8.00
N ASP A 486 15.35 -21.34 -9.19
CA ASP A 486 14.45 -20.81 -10.19
C ASP A 486 13.53 -21.92 -10.75
N ILE A 487 12.22 -21.66 -10.74
CA ILE A 487 11.18 -22.63 -11.14
C ILE A 487 11.29 -22.99 -12.61
N SER A 488 11.59 -22.02 -13.49
CA SER A 488 11.72 -22.27 -14.92
C SER A 488 12.90 -23.21 -15.18
N SER A 489 14.08 -22.88 -14.63
CA SER A 489 15.27 -23.73 -14.75
C SER A 489 15.08 -25.13 -14.17
N SER A 490 14.30 -25.25 -13.08
CA SER A 490 13.94 -26.54 -12.49
C SER A 490 13.06 -27.38 -13.42
N TRP A 491 12.09 -26.76 -14.11
CA TRP A 491 11.27 -27.45 -15.11
C TRP A 491 12.08 -27.83 -16.35
N ASP A 492 12.94 -26.95 -16.84
CA ASP A 492 13.83 -27.24 -17.97
C ASP A 492 14.74 -28.45 -17.65
N MET A 493 15.28 -28.49 -16.43
CA MET A 493 16.07 -29.62 -15.96
C MET A 493 15.22 -30.89 -15.85
N PHE A 494 14.00 -30.80 -15.33
CA PHE A 494 13.08 -31.93 -15.25
C PHE A 494 12.82 -32.55 -16.63
N TYR A 495 12.42 -31.74 -17.62
CA TYR A 495 12.16 -32.24 -18.98
C TYR A 495 13.42 -32.79 -19.64
N LYS A 496 14.58 -32.16 -19.43
CA LYS A 496 15.87 -32.67 -19.91
C LYS A 496 16.22 -34.04 -19.33
N LEU A 497 15.93 -34.27 -18.04
CA LEU A 497 16.16 -35.57 -17.40
C LEU A 497 15.17 -36.64 -17.87
N GLU A 498 13.94 -36.24 -18.16
CA GLU A 498 12.92 -37.12 -18.73
C GLU A 498 13.29 -37.54 -20.17
N GLU A 499 13.73 -36.60 -21.00
CA GLU A 499 14.20 -36.85 -22.37
C GLU A 499 15.44 -37.76 -22.39
N LYS A 500 16.40 -37.54 -21.46
CA LYS A 500 17.55 -38.43 -21.25
C LYS A 500 17.15 -39.80 -20.72
N GLY A 501 15.90 -40.01 -20.32
CA GLY A 501 15.41 -41.25 -19.74
C GLY A 501 15.99 -41.56 -18.36
N ILE A 502 16.49 -40.56 -17.62
CA ILE A 502 17.01 -40.73 -16.25
C ILE A 502 15.84 -40.79 -15.26
N ILE A 503 14.80 -40.01 -15.51
CA ILE A 503 13.55 -40.03 -14.76
C ILE A 503 12.41 -40.41 -15.69
N GLU A 504 11.31 -40.88 -15.13
CA GLU A 504 10.08 -41.12 -15.88
C GLU A 504 8.87 -40.60 -15.10
N THR A 505 7.93 -40.01 -15.84
CA THR A 505 6.64 -39.60 -15.30
C THR A 505 5.62 -40.71 -15.37
N TYR A 506 4.73 -40.72 -14.39
CA TYR A 506 3.58 -41.63 -14.36
C TYR A 506 2.43 -40.97 -13.62
N ASN A 507 1.22 -41.39 -13.94
CA ASN A 507 0.04 -40.94 -13.21
C ASN A 507 -0.12 -41.78 -11.95
N HIS A 508 0.07 -41.19 -10.77
CA HIS A 508 -0.07 -41.91 -9.51
C HIS A 508 -1.52 -41.86 -9.03
N GLU A 509 -2.15 -43.02 -8.89
CA GLU A 509 -3.46 -43.16 -8.26
C GLU A 509 -3.28 -43.55 -6.78
N ASP A 510 -3.77 -42.71 -5.87
CA ASP A 510 -3.70 -42.96 -4.44
C ASP A 510 -4.78 -43.98 -4.01
N PRO A 511 -4.39 -45.16 -3.51
CA PRO A 511 -5.34 -46.22 -3.12
C PRO A 511 -6.28 -45.83 -1.98
N THR A 512 -5.91 -44.82 -1.18
CA THR A 512 -6.73 -44.31 -0.07
C THR A 512 -7.72 -43.23 -0.52
N GLY A 513 -7.65 -42.80 -1.78
CA GLY A 513 -8.45 -41.71 -2.33
C GLY A 513 -8.17 -40.34 -1.71
N LYS A 514 -7.07 -40.19 -0.95
CA LYS A 514 -6.70 -38.97 -0.24
C LYS A 514 -6.12 -37.91 -1.20
N TYR A 515 -5.47 -38.32 -2.28
CA TYR A 515 -4.98 -37.45 -3.35
C TYR A 515 -5.70 -37.72 -4.69
N PHE A 516 -5.66 -36.77 -5.63
CA PHE A 516 -6.08 -37.00 -7.02
C PHE A 516 -4.99 -37.73 -7.79
N PRO A 517 -5.30 -38.36 -8.94
CA PRO A 517 -4.29 -38.74 -9.90
C PRO A 517 -3.35 -37.57 -10.16
N LEU A 518 -2.08 -37.74 -9.81
CA LEU A 518 -1.07 -36.70 -9.87
C LEU A 518 0.07 -37.16 -10.76
N ASN A 519 0.50 -36.26 -11.65
CA ASN A 519 1.70 -36.48 -12.44
C ASN A 519 2.89 -36.59 -11.48
N SER A 520 3.43 -37.79 -11.39
CA SER A 520 4.43 -38.21 -10.41
C SER A 520 5.68 -38.63 -11.11
N VAL A 521 6.81 -38.50 -10.41
CA VAL A 521 8.14 -38.74 -10.95
C VAL A 521 8.81 -39.84 -10.16
N LYS A 522 9.54 -40.71 -10.86
CA LYS A 522 10.44 -41.70 -10.27
C LYS A 522 11.74 -41.77 -11.08
N MET A 523 12.77 -42.32 -10.45
CA MET A 523 13.97 -42.72 -11.19
C MET A 523 13.60 -43.85 -12.13
N LYS A 524 14.04 -43.78 -13.38
CA LYS A 524 13.99 -44.94 -14.27
C LYS A 524 14.99 -45.96 -13.75
N ALA A 525 14.60 -47.23 -13.65
CA ALA A 525 15.53 -48.27 -13.21
C ALA A 525 16.68 -48.37 -14.23
N ASP A 526 17.93 -48.43 -13.75
CA ASP A 526 19.09 -48.71 -14.60
C ASP A 526 18.79 -50.01 -15.37
N LYS A 527 18.92 -49.97 -16.70
CA LYS A 527 18.77 -51.14 -17.56
C LYS A 527 19.90 -52.14 -17.36
#